data_AF-A0A972TYK7-F1
#
_entry.id   AF-A0A972TYK7-F1
#
_cell.length_a   1.000
_cell.length_b   1.000
_cell.length_c   1.000
_cell.angle_alpha   90.00
_cell.angle_beta   90.00
_cell.angle_gamma   90.00
#
_symmetry.space_group_name_H-M   'P 1'
#
loop_
_entity.id
_entity.type
_entity.pdbx_description
1 polymer ?
#
loop_
_entity_poly.entity_id
_entity_poly.type
_entity_poly.pdbx_seq_one_letter_code
_entity_poly.pdbx_strand_id
1 'polypeptide(L)'
;MKPLISEFSYGYALTEELATGYRDLLRGAPVFPSLIEEGKTGGYDLEFPIVGAPLFLQFKLSHYLKKSSALEWAHWNQPYYRMYLRPLRHSRQHNLLLSLEGQGNEVYYASPMFHKAAELNAAYGGRRVVQSSAFFRPQDIGALPDLDQHYVVFLPGEATAYLHSREPHPIRLIAGEQWQEKVSSHAKEKMTKVVPEMFDRMLIMIKESLSEVLPPWERRQDDLYERFARHEMKGLAAYVSYLTRTYFDLQFFLISPWDQSEQFEQGRRDG
;
A
#
# COMPACT_ATOMS: atom_id res chain seq x y z
N MET A 1 0.90 8.14 -23.01
CA MET A 1 -0.55 8.39 -22.93
C MET A 1 -0.92 8.43 -21.45
N LYS A 2 -1.71 9.42 -21.04
CA LYS A 2 -2.17 9.49 -19.64
C LYS A 2 -3.17 8.35 -19.37
N PRO A 3 -3.25 7.86 -18.12
CA PRO A 3 -4.27 6.91 -17.70
C PRO A 3 -5.67 7.49 -17.91
N LEU A 4 -6.59 6.66 -18.37
CA LEU A 4 -8.02 6.94 -18.53
C LEU A 4 -8.84 6.33 -17.38
N ILE A 5 -8.18 6.06 -16.26
CA ILE A 5 -8.75 5.54 -15.03
C ILE A 5 -8.33 6.47 -13.88
N SER A 6 -9.11 6.50 -12.80
CA SER A 6 -8.75 7.23 -11.60
C SER A 6 -7.91 6.35 -10.66
N GLU A 7 -7.05 6.98 -9.86
CA GLU A 7 -6.27 6.28 -8.82
C GLU A 7 -7.21 5.63 -7.80
N PHE A 8 -8.33 6.29 -7.50
CA PHE A 8 -9.38 5.76 -6.65
C PHE A 8 -10.01 4.47 -7.21
N SER A 9 -10.36 4.44 -8.50
CA SER A 9 -10.95 3.26 -9.14
C SER A 9 -9.97 2.07 -9.14
N TYR A 10 -8.70 2.33 -9.42
CA TYR A 10 -7.65 1.33 -9.36
C TYR A 10 -7.44 0.83 -7.91
N GLY A 11 -7.28 1.75 -6.96
CA GLY A 11 -7.09 1.43 -5.55
C GLY A 11 -8.24 0.62 -4.98
N TYR A 12 -9.48 0.97 -5.32
CA TYR A 12 -10.66 0.18 -4.97
C TYR A 12 -10.61 -1.23 -5.55
N ALA A 13 -10.36 -1.36 -6.85
CA ALA A 13 -10.32 -2.67 -7.53
C ALA A 13 -9.24 -3.59 -6.95
N LEU A 14 -8.03 -3.06 -6.72
CA LEU A 14 -6.94 -3.81 -6.12
C LEU A 14 -7.28 -4.21 -4.67
N THR A 15 -7.85 -3.30 -3.90
CA THR A 15 -8.25 -3.56 -2.51
C THR A 15 -9.35 -4.61 -2.41
N GLU A 16 -10.35 -4.53 -3.28
CA GLU A 16 -11.46 -5.51 -3.30
C GLU A 16 -10.94 -6.90 -3.69
N GLU A 17 -10.06 -7.00 -4.69
CA GLU A 17 -9.45 -8.27 -5.06
C GLU A 17 -8.60 -8.86 -3.93
N LEU A 18 -7.82 -8.04 -3.22
CA LEU A 18 -7.11 -8.45 -2.02
C LEU A 18 -8.07 -8.95 -0.91
N ALA A 19 -9.26 -8.37 -0.80
CA ALA A 19 -10.24 -8.77 0.19
C ALA A 19 -10.99 -10.06 -0.17
N THR A 20 -11.33 -10.26 -1.45
CA THR A 20 -12.24 -11.32 -1.88
C THR A 20 -11.54 -12.48 -2.60
N GLY A 21 -10.56 -12.18 -3.45
CA GLY A 21 -9.77 -13.16 -4.19
C GLY A 21 -8.69 -13.80 -3.33
N TYR A 22 -8.22 -13.07 -2.31
CA TYR A 22 -7.17 -13.49 -1.41
C TYR A 22 -7.64 -13.39 0.04
N ARG A 23 -8.65 -14.19 0.40
CA ARG A 23 -9.16 -14.28 1.78
C ARG A 23 -8.07 -14.59 2.81
N ASP A 24 -6.94 -15.14 2.35
CA ASP A 24 -5.74 -15.40 3.14
C ASP A 24 -4.84 -14.16 3.30
N LEU A 25 -5.18 -13.02 2.73
CA LEU A 25 -4.39 -11.81 2.89
C LEU A 25 -5.10 -10.80 3.75
N LEU A 26 -6.38 -10.45 3.54
CA LEU A 26 -7.00 -9.39 4.35
C LEU A 26 -7.92 -9.94 5.45
N ARG A 27 -7.72 -9.52 6.71
CA ARG A 27 -8.67 -9.74 7.82
C ARG A 27 -9.37 -8.47 8.30
N GLY A 28 -8.83 -7.30 7.98
CA GLY A 28 -9.43 -6.01 8.29
C GLY A 28 -9.85 -5.28 7.02
N ALA A 29 -11.01 -4.62 7.07
CA ALA A 29 -11.40 -3.71 6.01
C ALA A 29 -10.46 -2.48 5.98
N PRO A 30 -10.10 -1.96 4.80
CA PRO A 30 -9.47 -0.66 4.68
C PRO A 30 -10.31 0.41 5.38
N VAL A 31 -9.75 1.13 6.34
CA VAL A 31 -10.46 2.24 6.97
C VAL A 31 -10.30 3.47 6.09
N PHE A 32 -11.35 3.79 5.33
CA PHE A 32 -11.44 5.05 4.61
C PHE A 32 -11.94 6.13 5.57
N PRO A 33 -11.16 7.18 5.88
CA PRO A 33 -11.70 8.30 6.63
C PRO A 33 -12.83 8.95 5.83
N SER A 34 -14.04 8.91 6.40
CA SER A 34 -15.11 9.86 6.09
C SER A 34 -15.40 10.61 7.38
N LEU A 35 -15.50 11.95 7.29
CA LEU A 35 -15.84 12.85 8.40
C LEU A 35 -17.34 12.84 8.74
N ILE A 36 -18.11 11.88 8.20
CA ILE A 36 -19.57 11.83 8.33
C ILE A 36 -20.00 10.36 8.44
N GLU A 37 -19.63 9.70 9.53
CA GLU A 37 -20.42 8.64 10.17
C GLU A 37 -19.84 8.26 11.56
N GLU A 38 -19.32 9.27 12.27
CA GLU A 38 -19.03 9.19 13.71
C GLU A 38 -20.36 9.32 14.48
N GLY A 39 -21.11 8.22 14.53
CA GLY A 39 -22.30 8.15 15.36
C GLY A 39 -23.37 7.25 14.77
N LYS A 40 -23.17 5.93 14.89
CA LYS A 40 -24.25 4.97 15.20
C LYS A 40 -23.69 3.56 15.45
N THR A 41 -23.78 3.18 16.73
CA THR A 41 -24.16 1.84 17.24
C THR A 41 -23.27 0.63 16.96
N GLY A 42 -22.84 0.00 18.06
CA GLY A 42 -22.95 -1.46 18.22
C GLY A 42 -21.65 -2.18 18.48
N GLY A 43 -21.36 -2.43 19.76
CA GLY A 43 -20.32 -3.36 20.20
C GLY A 43 -20.64 -4.79 19.78
N TYR A 44 -19.59 -5.54 19.41
CA TYR A 44 -19.62 -6.99 19.32
C TYR A 44 -18.55 -7.49 20.30
N ASP A 45 -19.00 -7.96 21.46
CA ASP A 45 -18.21 -8.80 22.37
C ASP A 45 -18.16 -10.20 21.78
N LEU A 46 -17.08 -10.49 21.09
CA LEU A 46 -16.54 -11.81 20.80
C LEU A 46 -15.06 -11.56 20.49
N GLU A 47 -14.23 -11.54 21.53
CA GLU A 47 -12.76 -11.49 21.41
C GLU A 47 -12.27 -12.79 20.78
N PHE A 48 -12.45 -12.93 19.47
CA PHE A 48 -11.55 -13.76 18.69
C PHE A 48 -10.21 -13.02 18.67
N PRO A 49 -9.09 -13.66 19.03
CA PRO A 49 -7.78 -13.05 18.87
C PRO A 49 -7.50 -12.96 17.37
N ILE A 50 -7.93 -11.86 16.75
CA ILE A 50 -7.57 -11.54 15.37
C ILE A 50 -6.06 -11.38 15.39
N VAL A 51 -5.38 -12.17 14.57
CA VAL A 51 -3.95 -12.05 14.31
C VAL A 51 -3.77 -11.35 12.97
N GLY A 52 -2.75 -10.52 12.84
CA GLY A 52 -2.46 -9.82 11.60
C GLY A 52 -1.10 -9.13 11.58
N ALA A 53 -0.71 -8.72 10.39
CA ALA A 53 0.48 -7.92 10.12
C ALA A 53 0.08 -6.62 9.40
N PRO A 54 0.78 -5.51 9.62
CA PRO A 54 0.50 -4.26 8.92
C PRO A 54 1.06 -4.29 7.49
N LEU A 55 0.28 -3.78 6.53
CA LEU A 55 0.69 -3.55 5.15
C LEU A 55 0.30 -2.14 4.73
N PHE A 56 1.22 -1.43 4.09
CA PHE A 56 1.00 -0.08 3.60
C PHE A 56 1.20 -0.01 2.08
N LEU A 57 0.18 0.43 1.37
CA LEU A 57 0.23 0.58 -0.09
C LEU A 57 0.02 2.04 -0.49
N GLN A 58 0.89 2.55 -1.35
CA GLN A 58 0.63 3.77 -2.08
C GLN A 58 0.21 3.43 -3.50
N PHE A 59 -1.03 3.73 -3.84
CA PHE A 59 -1.49 3.59 -5.21
C PHE A 59 -0.92 4.70 -6.08
N LYS A 60 -0.50 4.32 -7.28
CA LYS A 60 -0.10 5.26 -8.33
C LYS A 60 -0.70 4.80 -9.64
N LEU A 61 -1.06 5.77 -10.48
CA LEU A 61 -1.40 5.48 -11.86
C LEU A 61 -0.17 5.41 -12.75
N SER A 62 -0.27 4.61 -13.81
CA SER A 62 0.77 4.47 -14.81
C SER A 62 0.38 5.11 -16.14
N HIS A 63 1.31 5.88 -16.71
CA HIS A 63 1.23 6.33 -18.08
C HIS A 63 1.70 5.21 -19.00
N TYR A 64 1.01 5.01 -20.12
CA TYR A 64 1.43 4.04 -21.14
C TYR A 64 2.14 4.72 -22.30
N LEU A 65 3.40 4.37 -22.52
CA LEU A 65 4.29 4.98 -23.51
C LEU A 65 4.46 4.00 -24.67
N LYS A 66 4.15 4.46 -25.90
CA LYS A 66 4.10 3.58 -27.10
C LYS A 66 4.95 4.05 -28.28
N LYS A 67 5.57 5.23 -28.16
CA LYS A 67 6.30 5.87 -29.27
C LYS A 67 7.80 5.67 -29.07
N SER A 68 8.52 5.37 -30.15
CA SER A 68 9.97 5.27 -30.17
C SER A 68 10.72 6.56 -29.86
N SER A 69 10.03 7.70 -29.94
CA SER A 69 10.59 9.01 -29.58
C SER A 69 10.68 9.24 -28.06
N ALA A 70 10.19 8.32 -27.23
CA ALA A 70 10.30 8.46 -25.79
C ALA A 70 11.75 8.16 -25.35
N LEU A 71 12.29 8.95 -24.42
CA LEU A 71 13.68 8.88 -23.99
C LEU A 71 14.08 7.48 -23.52
N GLU A 72 13.14 6.76 -22.90
CA GLU A 72 13.38 5.46 -22.27
C GLU A 72 13.07 4.28 -23.21
N TRP A 73 12.71 4.55 -24.47
CA TRP A 73 12.38 3.51 -25.46
C TRP A 73 13.51 2.52 -25.66
N ALA A 74 14.77 2.98 -25.57
CA ALA A 74 15.95 2.17 -25.79
C ALA A 74 16.09 0.97 -24.83
N HIS A 75 15.42 0.99 -23.67
CA HIS A 75 15.48 -0.13 -22.70
C HIS A 75 14.86 -1.41 -23.25
N TRP A 76 13.74 -1.30 -23.97
CA TRP A 76 12.99 -2.48 -24.43
C TRP A 76 12.56 -2.44 -25.89
N ASN A 77 12.69 -1.29 -26.55
CA ASN A 77 12.24 -1.05 -27.92
C ASN A 77 10.77 -1.43 -28.19
N GLN A 78 9.93 -1.35 -27.15
CA GLN A 78 8.51 -1.66 -27.19
C GLN A 78 7.73 -0.81 -26.18
N PRO A 79 6.39 -0.79 -26.23
CA PRO A 79 5.60 0.00 -25.29
C PRO A 79 5.76 -0.44 -23.83
N TYR A 80 5.80 0.53 -22.91
CA TYR A 80 6.04 0.34 -21.49
C TYR A 80 5.18 1.27 -20.62
N TYR A 81 5.24 1.09 -19.31
CA TYR A 81 4.54 1.90 -18.32
C TYR A 81 5.48 2.83 -17.58
N ARG A 82 4.94 3.97 -17.13
CA ARG A 82 5.66 4.98 -16.36
C ARG A 82 4.84 5.41 -15.16
N MET A 83 5.37 5.17 -13.97
CA MET A 83 4.84 5.65 -12.69
C MET A 83 5.62 6.90 -12.25
N TYR A 84 4.92 8.02 -12.07
CA TYR A 84 5.56 9.24 -11.59
C TYR A 84 5.75 9.24 -10.08
N LEU A 85 6.91 9.71 -9.64
CA LEU A 85 7.18 10.02 -8.24
C LEU A 85 6.95 11.52 -8.01
N ARG A 86 6.40 11.88 -6.86
CA ARG A 86 6.15 13.28 -6.53
C ARG A 86 7.50 13.97 -6.28
N PRO A 87 7.83 15.07 -6.97
CA PRO A 87 9.09 15.78 -6.79
C PRO A 87 9.31 16.27 -5.36
N LEU A 88 10.56 16.22 -4.87
CA LEU A 88 10.90 16.61 -3.49
C LEU A 88 10.57 18.08 -3.18
N ARG A 89 10.60 18.98 -4.18
CA ARG A 89 10.18 20.38 -4.01
C ARG A 89 8.70 20.56 -3.64
N HIS A 90 7.88 19.54 -3.88
CA HIS A 90 6.44 19.59 -3.62
C HIS A 90 6.01 18.72 -2.45
N SER A 91 6.83 17.75 -2.06
CA SER A 91 6.47 16.82 -0.98
C SER A 91 7.67 16.02 -0.49
N ARG A 92 7.69 15.77 0.82
CA ARG A 92 8.64 14.85 1.47
C ARG A 92 8.12 13.42 1.57
N GLN A 93 7.03 13.11 0.88
CA GLN A 93 6.35 11.83 0.93
C GLN A 93 7.29 10.66 0.66
N HIS A 94 8.10 10.70 -0.41
CA HIS A 94 9.01 9.59 -0.69
C HIS A 94 9.97 9.28 0.48
N ASN A 95 10.48 10.31 1.14
CA ASN A 95 11.35 10.16 2.32
C ASN A 95 10.59 9.59 3.53
N LEU A 96 9.31 9.96 3.69
CA LEU A 96 8.43 9.36 4.69
C LEU A 96 8.22 7.86 4.43
N LEU A 97 8.00 7.45 3.17
CA LEU A 97 7.90 6.03 2.82
C LEU A 97 9.23 5.28 3.09
N LEU A 98 10.38 5.87 2.78
CA LEU A 98 11.70 5.30 3.07
C LEU A 98 11.91 5.09 4.58
N SER A 99 11.58 6.09 5.40
CA SER A 99 11.69 6.00 6.86
C SER A 99 10.77 4.91 7.41
N LEU A 100 9.51 4.87 6.98
CA LEU A 100 8.54 3.88 7.46
C LEU A 100 8.96 2.44 7.08
N GLU A 101 9.43 2.23 5.85
CA GLU A 101 9.99 0.95 5.42
C GLU A 101 11.27 0.59 6.17
N GLY A 102 12.15 1.57 6.43
CA GLY A 102 13.40 1.41 7.19
C GLY A 102 13.18 0.92 8.62
N GLN A 103 12.01 1.17 9.20
CA GLN A 103 11.60 0.64 10.50
C GLN A 103 11.06 -0.81 10.43
N GLY A 104 11.13 -1.45 9.26
CA GLY A 104 10.76 -2.86 9.07
C GLY A 104 9.31 -3.10 8.63
N ASN A 105 8.57 -2.05 8.25
CA ASN A 105 7.19 -2.15 7.78
C ASN A 105 7.12 -2.62 6.32
N GLU A 106 6.04 -3.33 5.96
CA GLU A 106 5.76 -3.70 4.57
C GLU A 106 5.14 -2.50 3.84
N VAL A 107 5.96 -1.78 3.06
CA VAL A 107 5.57 -0.55 2.34
C VAL A 107 5.84 -0.72 0.84
N TYR A 108 4.83 -0.46 0.01
CA TYR A 108 4.97 -0.59 -1.44
C TYR A 108 4.26 0.52 -2.21
N TYR A 109 4.87 0.95 -3.32
CA TYR A 109 4.10 1.53 -4.42
C TYR A 109 3.41 0.40 -5.18
N ALA A 110 2.13 0.59 -5.52
CA ALA A 110 1.38 -0.32 -6.38
C ALA A 110 0.88 0.43 -7.60
N SER A 111 1.24 -0.04 -8.79
CA SER A 111 0.90 0.59 -10.07
C SER A 111 0.32 -0.39 -11.07
N PRO A 112 -0.76 -0.03 -11.80
CA PRO A 112 -1.35 -0.92 -12.79
C PRO A 112 -0.47 -1.03 -14.04
N MET A 113 -0.40 -2.25 -14.60
CA MET A 113 0.10 -2.55 -15.94
C MET A 113 -1.01 -2.43 -17.00
N PHE A 114 -1.88 -1.45 -16.81
CA PHE A 114 -2.97 -1.07 -17.70
C PHE A 114 -3.30 0.41 -17.51
N HIS A 115 -3.97 1.01 -18.48
CA HIS A 115 -4.27 2.45 -18.47
C HIS A 115 -5.68 2.81 -18.97
N LYS A 116 -6.44 1.86 -19.53
CA LYS A 116 -7.80 2.08 -20.03
C LYS A 116 -8.84 1.48 -19.08
N ALA A 117 -10.03 2.09 -19.05
CA ALA A 117 -11.16 1.56 -18.28
C ALA A 117 -11.54 0.12 -18.69
N ALA A 118 -11.49 -0.20 -19.99
CA ALA A 118 -11.77 -1.56 -20.45
C ALA A 118 -10.74 -2.59 -19.95
N GLU A 119 -9.47 -2.21 -19.82
CA GLU A 119 -8.42 -3.06 -19.27
C GLU A 119 -8.61 -3.27 -17.78
N LEU A 120 -8.96 -2.20 -17.04
CA LEU A 120 -9.34 -2.29 -15.62
C LEU A 120 -10.55 -3.22 -15.44
N ASN A 121 -11.61 -3.07 -16.23
CA ASN A 121 -12.79 -3.93 -16.13
C ASN A 121 -12.47 -5.40 -16.42
N ALA A 122 -11.59 -5.66 -17.40
CA ALA A 122 -11.16 -7.02 -17.74
C ALA A 122 -10.28 -7.64 -16.64
N ALA A 123 -9.39 -6.85 -16.03
CA ALA A 123 -8.60 -7.29 -14.88
C ALA A 123 -9.50 -7.56 -13.67
N TYR A 124 -10.41 -6.63 -13.35
CA TYR A 124 -11.35 -6.71 -12.24
C TYR A 124 -12.30 -7.92 -12.36
N GLY A 125 -13.01 -8.04 -13.48
CA GLY A 125 -13.92 -9.16 -13.72
C GLY A 125 -13.22 -10.52 -13.80
N GLY A 126 -11.92 -10.52 -14.13
CA GLY A 126 -11.08 -11.72 -14.17
C GLY A 126 -10.35 -12.03 -12.87
N ARG A 127 -10.48 -11.22 -11.81
CA ARG A 127 -9.68 -11.30 -10.57
C ARG A 127 -8.17 -11.36 -10.83
N ARG A 128 -7.71 -10.41 -11.66
CA ARG A 128 -6.31 -10.29 -12.09
C ARG A 128 -5.73 -8.90 -11.86
N VAL A 129 -6.34 -8.06 -11.01
CA VAL A 129 -5.84 -6.72 -10.71
C VAL A 129 -4.48 -6.80 -10.02
N VAL A 130 -4.28 -7.71 -9.05
CA VAL A 130 -2.98 -7.93 -8.41
C VAL A 130 -1.94 -8.38 -9.44
N GLN A 131 -2.24 -9.41 -10.23
CA GLN A 131 -1.33 -9.92 -11.27
C GLN A 131 -1.05 -8.89 -12.37
N SER A 132 -2.01 -7.99 -12.62
CA SER A 132 -1.90 -6.89 -13.57
C SER A 132 -1.34 -5.62 -12.92
N SER A 133 -0.68 -5.74 -11.78
CA SER A 133 0.01 -4.64 -11.09
C SER A 133 1.49 -4.93 -10.88
N ALA A 134 2.28 -3.86 -10.89
CA ALA A 134 3.69 -3.85 -10.53
C ALA A 134 3.85 -3.21 -9.15
N PHE A 135 4.70 -3.81 -8.33
CA PHE A 135 4.97 -3.38 -6.96
C PHE A 135 6.45 -3.00 -6.82
N PHE A 136 6.70 -1.90 -6.10
CA PHE A 136 8.05 -1.38 -5.85
C PHE A 136 8.22 -1.04 -4.39
N ARG A 137 9.34 -1.47 -3.80
CA ARG A 137 9.74 -1.01 -2.46
C ARG A 137 10.37 0.38 -2.55
N PRO A 138 10.04 1.30 -1.64
CA PRO A 138 10.75 2.58 -1.54
C PRO A 138 12.28 2.43 -1.50
N GLN A 139 12.81 1.48 -0.74
CA GLN A 139 14.25 1.20 -0.65
C GLN A 139 14.87 0.71 -1.96
N ASP A 140 14.14 -0.05 -2.79
CA ASP A 140 14.62 -0.46 -4.11
C ASP A 140 14.72 0.75 -5.06
N ILE A 141 13.90 1.79 -4.86
CA ILE A 141 14.00 3.08 -5.57
C ILE A 141 15.18 3.90 -5.01
N GLY A 142 15.34 3.92 -3.69
CA GLY A 142 16.34 4.72 -2.99
C GLY A 142 15.97 6.21 -2.92
N ALA A 143 16.81 7.00 -2.25
CA ALA A 143 16.58 8.43 -2.11
C ALA A 143 16.56 9.14 -3.48
N LEU A 144 15.58 10.02 -3.68
CA LEU A 144 15.51 10.83 -4.88
C LEU A 144 16.68 11.83 -4.91
N PRO A 145 17.42 11.91 -6.03
CA PRO A 145 18.73 12.59 -6.05
C PRO A 145 18.62 14.12 -6.00
N ASP A 146 17.46 14.68 -6.39
CA ASP A 146 17.26 16.12 -6.50
C ASP A 146 15.76 16.50 -6.44
N LEU A 147 15.50 17.80 -6.62
CA LEU A 147 14.16 18.40 -6.55
C LEU A 147 13.33 18.26 -7.83
N ASP A 148 13.89 17.65 -8.88
CA ASP A 148 13.24 17.51 -10.18
C ASP A 148 12.25 16.33 -10.21
N GLN A 149 11.68 16.13 -11.39
CA GLN A 149 10.70 15.09 -11.62
C GLN A 149 11.37 13.76 -11.92
N HIS A 150 11.08 12.78 -11.08
CA HIS A 150 11.54 11.41 -11.22
C HIS A 150 10.37 10.48 -11.54
N TYR A 151 10.66 9.40 -12.24
CA TYR A 151 9.65 8.39 -12.56
C TYR A 151 10.29 7.02 -12.72
N VAL A 152 9.53 5.99 -12.38
CA VAL A 152 9.88 4.60 -12.63
C VAL A 152 9.28 4.19 -13.96
N VAL A 153 10.10 3.65 -14.87
CA VAL A 153 9.61 2.97 -16.08
C VAL A 153 9.74 1.47 -15.93
N PHE A 154 8.75 0.76 -16.43
CA PHE A 154 8.68 -0.69 -16.28
C PHE A 154 7.85 -1.34 -17.38
N LEU A 155 8.11 -2.62 -17.59
CA LEU A 155 7.52 -3.43 -18.63
C LEU A 155 6.92 -4.70 -18.01
N PRO A 156 5.70 -5.10 -18.39
CA PRO A 156 5.12 -6.36 -17.91
C PRO A 156 5.97 -7.56 -18.31
N GLY A 157 6.19 -8.48 -17.37
CA GLY A 157 7.00 -9.69 -17.57
C GLY A 157 8.49 -9.52 -17.25
N GLU A 158 8.96 -8.29 -17.00
CA GLU A 158 10.35 -8.04 -16.57
C GLU A 158 10.49 -8.05 -15.05
N ALA A 159 11.64 -8.51 -14.55
CA ALA A 159 12.01 -8.39 -13.13
C ALA A 159 12.72 -7.06 -12.81
N THR A 160 13.11 -6.31 -13.85
CA THR A 160 13.86 -5.05 -13.74
C THR A 160 13.02 -3.89 -14.26
N ALA A 161 12.93 -2.85 -13.45
CA ALA A 161 12.46 -1.53 -13.83
C ALA A 161 13.62 -0.54 -13.80
N TYR A 162 13.39 0.70 -14.20
CA TYR A 162 14.42 1.74 -14.13
C TYR A 162 13.85 2.97 -13.46
N LEU A 163 14.56 3.49 -12.45
CA LEU A 163 14.35 4.84 -11.98
C LEU A 163 14.99 5.78 -13.01
N HIS A 164 14.20 6.65 -13.60
CA HIS A 164 14.68 7.72 -14.46
C HIS A 164 14.72 9.02 -13.69
N SER A 165 15.95 9.35 -13.32
CA SER A 165 16.42 10.65 -12.87
C SER A 165 17.35 11.22 -13.96
N ARG A 166 18.23 12.17 -13.62
CA ARG A 166 19.30 12.59 -14.54
C ARG A 166 20.15 11.42 -15.05
N GLU A 167 20.47 10.47 -14.17
CA GLU A 167 21.17 9.23 -14.49
C GLU A 167 20.24 8.05 -14.20
N PRO A 168 19.72 7.34 -15.24
CA PRO A 168 18.86 6.20 -15.02
C PRO A 168 19.62 5.01 -14.42
N HIS A 169 19.01 4.33 -13.45
CA HIS A 169 19.57 3.10 -12.89
C HIS A 169 18.50 2.01 -12.74
N PRO A 170 18.89 0.73 -12.81
CA PRO A 170 17.96 -0.36 -12.62
C PRO A 170 17.48 -0.41 -11.17
N ILE A 171 16.22 -0.82 -10.99
CA ILE A 171 15.59 -1.11 -9.72
C ILE A 171 14.78 -2.40 -9.84
N ARG A 172 14.48 -3.02 -8.70
CA ARG A 172 13.70 -4.26 -8.69
C ARG A 172 12.22 -3.97 -8.98
N LEU A 173 11.66 -4.71 -9.93
CA LEU A 173 10.21 -4.84 -10.10
C LEU A 173 9.74 -6.10 -9.39
N ILE A 174 8.63 -6.01 -8.64
CA ILE A 174 7.96 -7.17 -8.07
C ILE A 174 6.63 -7.35 -8.80
N ALA A 175 6.50 -8.45 -9.54
CA ALA A 175 5.26 -8.80 -10.21
C ALA A 175 4.19 -9.20 -9.18
N GLY A 176 2.91 -9.05 -9.52
CA GLY A 176 1.80 -9.27 -8.59
C GLY A 176 1.82 -10.61 -7.85
N GLU A 177 2.04 -11.72 -8.56
CA GLU A 177 2.11 -13.07 -7.95
C GLU A 177 3.28 -13.17 -6.96
N GLN A 178 4.46 -12.72 -7.36
CA GLN A 178 5.66 -12.70 -6.50
C GLN A 178 5.48 -11.79 -5.28
N TRP A 179 4.83 -10.64 -5.46
CA TRP A 179 4.53 -9.71 -4.39
C TRP A 179 3.57 -10.35 -3.39
N GLN A 180 2.53 -11.02 -3.88
CA GLN A 180 1.54 -11.71 -3.06
C GLN A 180 2.19 -12.81 -2.21
N GLU A 181 3.01 -13.67 -2.83
CA GLU A 181 3.74 -14.74 -2.12
C GLU A 181 4.66 -14.16 -1.03
N LYS A 182 5.40 -13.10 -1.37
CA LYS A 182 6.30 -12.41 -0.44
C LYS A 182 5.55 -11.81 0.75
N VAL A 183 4.47 -11.08 0.48
CA VAL A 183 3.65 -10.44 1.53
C VAL A 183 2.96 -11.48 2.39
N SER A 184 2.43 -12.56 1.80
CA SER A 184 1.83 -13.68 2.54
C SER A 184 2.85 -14.33 3.49
N SER A 185 4.07 -14.56 3.00
CA SER A 185 5.13 -15.19 3.77
C SER A 185 5.59 -14.29 4.93
N HIS A 186 5.86 -13.01 4.67
CA HIS A 186 6.19 -12.06 5.73
C HIS A 186 5.05 -11.85 6.72
N ALA A 187 3.79 -11.88 6.27
CA ALA A 187 2.64 -11.79 7.16
C ALA A 187 2.64 -12.96 8.15
N LYS A 188 2.86 -14.21 7.70
CA LYS A 188 2.98 -15.38 8.59
C LYS A 188 4.05 -15.19 9.66
N GLU A 189 5.19 -14.61 9.31
CA GLU A 189 6.31 -14.39 10.24
C GLU A 189 6.07 -13.22 11.22
N LYS A 190 5.40 -12.16 10.77
CA LYS A 190 5.20 -10.92 11.54
C LYS A 190 3.81 -10.81 12.19
N MET A 191 2.99 -11.85 12.07
CA MET A 191 1.66 -11.89 12.67
C MET A 191 1.74 -11.67 14.17
N THR A 192 0.98 -10.68 14.63
CA THR A 192 0.79 -10.41 16.05
C THR A 192 -0.69 -10.33 16.36
N LYS A 193 -1.04 -10.46 17.64
CA LYS A 193 -2.42 -10.22 18.07
C LYS A 193 -2.77 -8.77 17.76
N VAL A 194 -3.92 -8.55 17.12
CA VAL A 194 -4.48 -7.24 16.87
C VAL A 194 -5.10 -6.75 18.17
N VAL A 195 -4.29 -6.06 18.95
CA VAL A 195 -4.61 -5.47 20.25
C VAL A 195 -4.24 -3.98 20.23
N PRO A 196 -4.76 -3.13 21.13
CA PRO A 196 -4.44 -1.70 21.17
C PRO A 196 -2.94 -1.40 21.10
N GLU A 197 -2.11 -2.19 21.79
CA GLU A 197 -0.66 -2.00 21.86
C GLU A 197 0.03 -2.18 20.49
N MET A 198 -0.57 -2.95 19.58
CA MET A 198 -0.09 -3.03 18.19
C MET A 198 -0.22 -1.68 17.50
N PHE A 199 -1.36 -1.00 17.67
CA PHE A 199 -1.60 0.31 17.08
C PHE A 199 -0.75 1.38 17.76
N ASP A 200 -0.54 1.31 19.07
CA ASP A 200 0.36 2.22 19.77
C ASP A 200 1.79 2.13 19.23
N ARG A 201 2.31 0.91 19.02
CA ARG A 201 3.62 0.70 18.37
C ARG A 201 3.66 1.30 16.96
N MET A 202 2.60 1.13 16.16
CA MET A 202 2.51 1.75 14.83
C MET A 202 2.47 3.27 14.91
N LEU A 203 1.75 3.85 15.87
CA LEU A 203 1.70 5.30 16.07
C LEU A 203 3.06 5.86 16.46
N ILE A 204 3.82 5.16 17.32
CA ILE A 204 5.20 5.53 17.66
C ILE A 204 6.06 5.56 16.39
N MET A 205 6.06 4.47 15.61
CA MET A 205 6.80 4.35 14.34
C MET A 205 6.45 5.48 13.35
N ILE A 206 5.16 5.74 13.16
CA ILE A 206 4.68 6.82 12.28
C ILE A 206 5.14 8.19 12.80
N LYS A 207 5.04 8.45 14.10
CA LYS A 207 5.47 9.73 14.71
C LYS A 207 6.98 9.92 14.59
N GLU A 208 7.76 8.86 14.72
CA GLU A 208 9.21 8.87 14.51
C GLU A 208 9.54 9.21 13.05
N SER A 209 8.91 8.55 12.07
CA SER A 209 9.10 8.88 10.65
C SER A 209 8.73 10.34 10.33
N LEU A 210 7.61 10.81 10.88
CA LEU A 210 7.19 12.21 10.71
C LEU A 210 8.18 13.17 11.37
N SER A 211 8.79 12.79 12.49
CA SER A 211 9.76 13.62 13.20
C SER A 211 11.13 13.66 12.53
N GLU A 212 11.54 12.56 11.91
CA GLU A 212 12.75 12.46 11.11
C GLU A 212 12.66 13.31 9.84
N VAL A 213 11.51 13.28 9.17
CA VAL A 213 11.39 13.85 7.82
C VAL A 213 10.74 15.23 7.79
N LEU A 214 9.75 15.51 8.65
CA LEU A 214 9.01 16.77 8.63
C LEU A 214 9.51 17.74 9.72
N PRO A 215 9.55 19.05 9.44
CA PRO A 215 9.83 20.04 10.47
C PRO A 215 8.67 20.14 11.49
N PRO A 216 8.92 20.61 12.73
CA PRO A 216 7.91 20.63 13.80
C PRO A 216 6.59 21.32 13.43
N TRP A 217 6.62 22.42 12.68
CA TRP A 217 5.42 23.18 12.29
C TRP A 217 4.51 22.46 11.27
N GLU A 218 5.00 21.42 10.61
CA GLU A 218 4.19 20.59 9.71
C GLU A 218 3.53 19.40 10.44
N ARG A 219 3.87 19.15 11.72
CA ARG A 219 3.38 18.02 12.52
C ARG A 219 2.09 18.37 13.27
N ARG A 220 0.97 18.50 12.55
CA ARG A 220 -0.36 18.68 13.17
C ARG A 220 -0.91 17.34 13.68
N GLN A 221 -0.40 16.83 14.79
CA GLN A 221 -0.66 15.46 15.24
C GLN A 221 -1.41 15.35 16.58
N ASP A 222 -1.26 16.29 17.52
CA ASP A 222 -1.67 15.99 18.89
C ASP A 222 -3.18 16.22 19.16
N ASP A 223 -3.82 17.15 18.45
CA ASP A 223 -5.21 17.55 18.73
C ASP A 223 -6.28 16.48 18.42
N LEU A 224 -5.92 15.47 17.60
CA LEU A 224 -6.88 14.45 17.13
C LEU A 224 -6.75 13.11 17.85
N TYR A 225 -5.58 12.79 18.41
CA TYR A 225 -5.35 11.50 19.07
C TYR A 225 -6.40 11.23 20.16
N GLU A 226 -6.63 12.20 21.04
CA GLU A 226 -7.61 12.13 22.12
C GLU A 226 -9.05 11.91 21.64
N ARG A 227 -9.37 12.31 20.40
CA ARG A 227 -10.70 12.06 19.81
C ARG A 227 -10.82 10.61 19.36
N PHE A 228 -9.78 10.08 18.73
CA PHE A 228 -9.75 8.70 18.24
C PHE A 228 -9.62 7.69 19.38
N ALA A 229 -8.75 7.93 20.36
CA ALA A 229 -8.48 7.00 21.47
C ALA A 229 -9.72 6.66 22.32
N ARG A 230 -10.76 7.53 22.31
CA ARG A 230 -12.05 7.28 22.98
C ARG A 230 -12.81 6.08 22.44
N HIS A 231 -12.49 5.63 21.22
CA HIS A 231 -13.17 4.53 20.54
C HIS A 231 -12.35 3.23 20.55
N GLU A 232 -11.52 3.05 21.59
CA GLU A 232 -10.71 1.84 21.83
C GLU A 232 -9.90 1.43 20.58
N MET A 233 -9.84 0.14 20.26
CA MET A 233 -9.05 -0.41 19.15
C MET A 233 -9.46 0.15 17.79
N LYS A 234 -10.76 0.33 17.52
CA LYS A 234 -11.25 0.88 16.25
C LYS A 234 -10.81 2.32 16.05
N GLY A 235 -10.82 3.10 17.14
CA GLY A 235 -10.31 4.46 17.16
C GLY A 235 -8.83 4.55 16.80
N LEU A 236 -8.00 3.72 17.44
CA LEU A 236 -6.56 3.68 17.16
C LEU A 236 -6.26 3.25 15.71
N ALA A 237 -6.96 2.24 15.20
CA ALA A 237 -6.84 1.81 13.80
C ALA A 237 -7.22 2.91 12.80
N ALA A 238 -8.31 3.63 13.09
CA ALA A 238 -8.75 4.77 12.30
C ALA A 238 -7.72 5.92 12.35
N TYR A 239 -7.09 6.13 13.49
CA TYR A 239 -6.07 7.18 13.63
C TYR A 239 -4.78 6.86 12.88
N VAL A 240 -4.31 5.60 12.95
CA VAL A 240 -3.20 5.12 12.11
C VAL A 240 -3.51 5.37 10.64
N SER A 241 -4.70 4.95 10.19
CA SER A 241 -5.15 5.12 8.80
C SER A 241 -5.23 6.59 8.39
N TYR A 242 -5.70 7.46 9.30
CA TYR A 242 -5.76 8.90 9.08
C TYR A 242 -4.35 9.50 8.89
N LEU A 243 -3.41 9.18 9.77
CA LEU A 243 -2.04 9.69 9.70
C LEU A 243 -1.32 9.20 8.44
N THR A 244 -1.40 7.90 8.14
CA THR A 244 -0.74 7.32 6.96
C THR A 244 -1.32 7.91 5.68
N ARG A 245 -2.64 8.09 5.60
CA ARG A 245 -3.27 8.72 4.44
C ARG A 245 -2.91 10.20 4.31
N THR A 246 -2.91 10.94 5.41
CA THR A 246 -2.70 12.40 5.39
C THR A 246 -1.27 12.77 5.03
N TYR A 247 -0.28 12.10 5.61
CA TYR A 247 1.13 12.48 5.45
C TYR A 247 1.86 11.65 4.41
N PHE A 248 1.53 10.35 4.30
CA PHE A 248 2.25 9.42 3.43
C PHE A 248 1.47 9.12 2.14
N ASP A 249 0.17 9.45 2.08
CA ASP A 249 -0.75 9.02 1.01
C ASP A 249 -0.75 7.49 0.86
N LEU A 250 -0.65 6.81 2.02
CA LEU A 250 -0.66 5.37 2.14
C LEU A 250 -2.05 4.90 2.58
N GLN A 251 -2.50 3.82 1.97
CA GLN A 251 -3.58 3.02 2.51
C GLN A 251 -3.02 1.92 3.42
N PHE A 252 -3.56 1.86 4.63
CA PHE A 252 -3.21 0.87 5.65
C PHE A 252 -4.15 -0.33 5.60
N PHE A 253 -3.56 -1.51 5.68
CA PHE A 253 -4.24 -2.80 5.72
C PHE A 253 -3.74 -3.64 6.88
N LEU A 254 -4.66 -4.41 7.48
CA LEU A 254 -4.32 -5.51 8.37
C LEU A 254 -4.46 -6.83 7.62
N ILE A 255 -3.34 -7.53 7.49
CA ILE A 255 -3.24 -8.74 6.69
C ILE A 255 -3.06 -9.98 7.55
N SER A 256 -3.79 -11.06 7.28
CA SER A 256 -3.55 -12.37 7.90
C SER A 256 -3.83 -13.53 6.94
N PRO A 257 -2.84 -14.43 6.76
CA PRO A 257 -3.02 -15.80 6.28
C PRO A 257 -4.19 -16.46 7.00
N TRP A 258 -5.16 -16.93 6.22
CA TRP A 258 -6.21 -17.79 6.74
C TRP A 258 -5.58 -19.16 7.04
N ASP A 259 -5.79 -19.69 8.24
CA ASP A 259 -5.37 -21.03 8.59
C ASP A 259 -6.60 -21.94 8.51
N GLN A 260 -6.66 -22.82 7.50
CA GLN A 260 -7.78 -23.75 7.33
C GLN A 260 -7.89 -24.77 8.48
N SER A 261 -6.85 -24.89 9.31
CA SER A 261 -6.80 -25.88 10.39
C SER A 261 -7.75 -25.58 11.56
N GLU A 262 -8.16 -24.34 11.78
CA GLU A 262 -9.00 -23.97 12.93
C GLU A 262 -10.48 -24.38 12.78
N GLN A 263 -10.99 -24.63 11.56
CA GLN A 263 -12.35 -25.17 11.38
C GLN A 263 -12.44 -26.68 11.65
N PHE A 264 -11.35 -27.44 11.48
CA PHE A 264 -11.39 -28.89 11.62
C PHE A 264 -11.38 -29.38 13.08
N GLU A 265 -10.93 -28.57 14.05
CA GLU A 265 -11.04 -28.92 15.47
C GLU A 265 -12.40 -28.57 16.08
N GLN A 266 -13.13 -27.59 15.55
CA GLN A 266 -14.45 -27.20 16.06
C GLN A 266 -15.58 -28.07 15.51
N GLY A 267 -15.45 -28.63 14.30
CA GLY A 267 -16.42 -29.62 13.78
C GLY A 267 -16.39 -31.00 14.46
N ARG A 268 -15.39 -31.27 15.32
CA ARG A 268 -15.25 -32.55 16.05
C ARG A 268 -15.62 -32.49 17.53
N ARG A 269 -15.89 -31.30 18.09
CA ARG A 269 -16.34 -31.16 19.49
C ARG A 269 -17.85 -31.05 19.64
N ASP A 270 -18.57 -30.86 18.53
CA ASP A 270 -20.03 -30.77 18.47
C ASP A 270 -20.68 -31.98 17.75
N GLY A 271 -19.99 -33.13 17.70
CA GLY A 271 -20.47 -34.38 17.09
C GLY A 271 -20.43 -35.56 18.05
#